data_AF-A0A239GT60-F1
#
_entry.id   AF-A0A239GT60-F1
#
_cell.length_a   1.000
_cell.length_b   1.000
_cell.length_c   1.000
_cell.angle_alpha   90.00
_cell.angle_beta   90.00
_cell.angle_gamma   90.00
#
_symmetry.space_group_name_H-M   'P 1'
#
loop_
_entity.id
_entity.type
_entity.pdbx_description
1 polymer ?
#
loop_
_entity_poly.entity_id
_entity_poly.type
_entity_poly.pdbx_seq_one_letter_code
_entity_poly.pdbx_strand_id
1 'polypeptide(L)'
;MEQSFRSPSLHASRFVILVAQFVDRRISADHFSAQFRELERSDSGYLDREISGIVRKLSVDVGAYRGDVNLLGVDYIDAEQLWRASGEAFRDLLTLQSQLLGREAG
;
A
#
# COMPACT_ATOMS: atom_id res chain seq x y z
N MET A 1 -18.54 -24.63 -11.23
CA MET A 1 -18.10 -23.24 -11.03
C MET A 1 -17.41 -23.20 -9.69
N GLU A 2 -16.12 -23.49 -9.68
CA GLU A 2 -15.28 -23.49 -8.48
C GLU A 2 -14.98 -22.04 -8.12
N GLN A 3 -15.69 -21.51 -7.12
CA GLN A 3 -15.24 -20.30 -6.45
C GLN A 3 -14.08 -20.70 -5.54
N SER A 4 -12.87 -20.64 -6.10
CA SER A 4 -11.64 -20.69 -5.32
C SER A 4 -11.75 -19.64 -4.22
N PHE A 5 -11.89 -20.11 -2.98
CA PHE A 5 -11.78 -19.31 -1.78
C PHE A 5 -10.55 -18.43 -1.91
N ARG A 6 -10.75 -17.13 -2.11
CA ARG A 6 -9.66 -16.16 -2.28
C ARG A 6 -9.10 -15.90 -0.89
N SER A 7 -8.26 -16.80 -0.39
CA SER A 7 -7.29 -16.42 0.63
C SER A 7 -6.65 -15.12 0.16
N PRO A 8 -6.58 -14.07 0.99
CA PRO A 8 -5.87 -12.86 0.59
C PRO A 8 -4.50 -13.30 0.09
N SER A 9 -4.20 -13.02 -1.18
CA SER A 9 -2.99 -13.55 -1.80
C SER A 9 -1.82 -13.17 -0.88
N LEU A 10 -0.89 -14.10 -0.65
CA LEU A 10 0.26 -13.89 0.24
C LEU A 10 0.97 -12.56 -0.11
N HIS A 11 0.92 -12.20 -1.39
CA HIS A 11 1.24 -10.93 -2.00
C HIS A 11 0.53 -9.69 -1.43
N ALA A 12 -0.80 -9.69 -1.40
CA ALA A 12 -1.58 -8.61 -0.77
C ALA A 12 -1.22 -8.44 0.71
N SER A 13 -0.98 -9.55 1.41
CA SER A 13 -0.57 -9.51 2.82
C SER A 13 0.77 -8.80 3.02
N ARG A 14 1.73 -8.95 2.09
CA ARG A 14 3.04 -8.26 2.15
C ARG A 14 2.90 -6.75 2.02
N PHE A 15 2.04 -6.27 1.12
CA PHE A 15 1.75 -4.83 1.00
C PHE A 15 1.10 -4.28 2.28
N VAL A 16 0.07 -4.97 2.79
CA VAL A 16 -0.62 -4.57 4.02
C VAL A 16 0.35 -4.49 5.20
N ILE A 17 1.20 -5.50 5.37
CA ILE A 17 2.19 -5.55 6.46
C ILE A 17 3.21 -4.40 6.31
N LEU A 18 3.71 -4.16 5.11
CA LEU A 18 4.69 -3.09 4.86
C LEU A 18 4.09 -1.70 5.15
N VAL A 19 2.87 -1.45 4.66
CA VAL A 19 2.14 -0.20 4.91
C VAL A 19 1.86 -0.03 6.41
N ALA A 20 1.43 -1.09 7.10
CA ALA A 20 1.17 -1.06 8.55
C ALA A 20 2.43 -0.70 9.35
N GLN A 21 3.58 -1.28 9.01
CA GLN A 21 4.85 -0.97 9.68
C GLN A 21 5.24 0.50 9.51
N PHE A 22 5.01 1.08 8.34
CA PHE A 22 5.30 2.49 8.09
C PHE A 22 4.32 3.42 8.81
N VAL A 23 3.02 3.11 8.78
CA VAL A 23 1.99 3.88 9.50
C VAL A 23 2.24 3.87 11.02
N ASP A 24 2.67 2.72 11.56
CA ASP A 24 3.07 2.55 12.98
C ASP A 24 4.46 3.15 13.29
N ARG A 25 5.10 3.86 12.34
CA ARG A 25 6.42 4.49 12.47
C ARG A 25 7.56 3.52 12.82
N ARG A 26 7.41 2.22 12.52
CA ARG A 26 8.46 1.20 12.76
C ARG A 26 9.59 1.24 11.74
N ILE A 27 9.32 1.79 10.55
CA ILE A 27 10.28 1.95 9.46
C ILE A 27 10.28 3.40 8.98
N SER A 28 11.41 3.86 8.44
CA SER A 28 11.54 5.19 7.86
C SER A 28 10.85 5.28 6.49
N ALA A 29 10.54 6.51 6.04
CA ALA A 29 9.97 6.75 4.73
C ALA A 29 10.90 6.31 3.58
N ASP A 30 12.22 6.51 3.71
CA ASP A 30 13.20 5.95 2.77
C ASP A 30 13.15 4.43 2.71
N HIS A 31 13.14 3.75 3.85
CA HIS A 31 13.08 2.30 3.89
C HIS A 31 11.77 1.77 3.31
N PHE A 32 10.65 2.38 3.70
CA PHE A 32 9.33 2.07 3.17
C PHE A 32 9.27 2.23 1.65
N SER A 33 9.69 3.38 1.13
CA SER A 33 9.64 3.66 -0.32
C SER A 33 10.50 2.69 -1.13
N ALA A 34 11.68 2.31 -0.63
CA ALA A 34 12.55 1.33 -1.27
C ALA A 34 11.90 -0.06 -1.32
N GLN A 35 11.42 -0.54 -0.17
CA GLN A 35 10.76 -1.85 -0.04
C GLN A 35 9.47 -1.93 -0.86
N PHE A 36 8.69 -0.84 -0.91
CA PHE A 36 7.45 -0.79 -1.67
C PHE A 36 7.70 -0.94 -3.17
N ARG A 37 8.70 -0.24 -3.71
CA ARG A 37 9.09 -0.34 -5.13
C ARG A 37 9.68 -1.70 -5.49
N GLU A 38 10.35 -2.37 -4.54
CA GLU A 38 10.83 -3.73 -4.73
C GLU A 38 9.66 -4.72 -4.79
N LEU A 39 8.69 -4.55 -3.89
CA LEU A 39 7.49 -5.37 -3.85
C LEU A 39 6.65 -5.18 -5.12
N GLU A 40 6.39 -3.95 -5.57
CA GLU A 40 5.68 -3.69 -6.84
C GLU A 40 6.33 -4.34 -8.07
N ARG A 41 7.67 -4.28 -8.16
CA ARG A 41 8.40 -4.91 -9.27
C ARG A 41 8.29 -6.44 -9.25
N SER A 42 8.18 -7.03 -8.06
CA SER A 42 8.11 -8.48 -7.89
C SER A 42 6.70 -9.04 -8.10
N ASP A 43 5.67 -8.21 -8.00
CA ASP A 43 4.28 -8.66 -7.78
C ASP A 43 3.25 -8.15 -8.81
N SER A 44 3.72 -7.58 -9.92
CA SER A 44 2.92 -6.84 -10.92
C SER A 44 1.76 -7.62 -11.59
N GLY A 45 1.61 -8.93 -11.33
CA GLY A 45 0.56 -9.77 -11.90
C GLY A 45 -0.43 -10.44 -10.94
N TYR A 46 -0.25 -10.35 -9.61
CA TYR A 46 -0.97 -11.24 -8.65
C TYR A 46 -1.86 -10.53 -7.62
N LEU A 47 -2.04 -9.21 -7.76
CA LEU A 47 -2.91 -8.45 -6.87
C LEU A 47 -4.38 -8.54 -7.27
N ASP A 48 -5.25 -8.67 -6.27
CA ASP A 48 -6.69 -8.47 -6.43
C ASP A 48 -6.96 -7.10 -7.07
N ARG A 49 -7.99 -6.97 -7.92
CA ARG A 49 -8.28 -5.72 -8.64
C ARG A 49 -8.48 -4.54 -7.68
N GLU A 50 -9.13 -4.77 -6.55
CA GLU A 50 -9.42 -3.71 -5.57
C GLU A 50 -8.16 -3.30 -4.80
N ILE A 51 -7.36 -4.27 -4.40
CA ILE A 51 -6.07 -4.05 -3.72
C ILE A 51 -5.06 -3.40 -4.67
N SER A 52 -5.04 -3.84 -5.93
CA SER A 52 -4.21 -3.24 -6.99
C SER A 52 -4.54 -1.77 -7.19
N GLY A 53 -5.82 -1.39 -7.08
CA GLY A 53 -6.25 0.02 -7.13
C GLY A 53 -5.61 0.86 -6.02
N ILE A 54 -5.67 0.39 -4.77
CA ILE A 54 -5.09 1.09 -3.62
C ILE A 54 -3.56 1.14 -3.73
N VAL A 55 -2.92 0.02 -4.05
CA VAL A 55 -1.46 -0.06 -4.22
C VAL A 55 -0.98 0.87 -5.33
N ARG A 56 -1.69 0.96 -6.46
CA ARG A 56 -1.34 1.88 -7.55
C ARG A 56 -1.45 3.34 -7.14
N LYS A 57 -2.47 3.71 -6.35
CA LYS A 57 -2.60 5.08 -5.84
C LYS A 57 -1.39 5.41 -4.96
N LEU A 58 -1.09 4.55 -4.00
CA LEU A 58 0.04 4.72 -3.09
C LEU A 58 1.40 4.68 -3.82
N SER A 59 1.52 3.93 -4.92
CA SER A 59 2.71 3.92 -5.78
C SER A 59 3.05 5.30 -6.33
N VAL A 60 2.04 6.10 -6.70
CA VAL A 60 2.25 7.48 -7.16
C VAL A 60 2.88 8.32 -6.05
N ASP A 61 2.35 8.24 -4.83
CA ASP A 61 2.88 8.96 -3.67
C ASP A 61 4.31 8.50 -3.32
N VAL A 62 4.56 7.19 -3.35
CA VAL A 62 5.90 6.61 -3.17
C VAL A 62 6.86 7.05 -4.29
N GLY A 63 6.37 7.25 -5.51
CA GLY A 63 7.12 7.81 -6.64
C GLY A 63 7.50 9.28 -6.43
N ALA A 64 6.57 10.05 -5.85
CA ALA A 64 6.72 11.47 -5.53
C ALA A 64 7.58 11.75 -4.28
N TYR A 65 7.81 10.74 -3.44
CA TYR A 65 8.59 10.90 -2.22
C TYR A 65 10.07 11.25 -2.47
N ARG A 66 10.56 12.25 -1.73
CA ARG A 66 11.97 12.67 -1.69
C ARG A 66 12.41 12.81 -0.23
N GLY A 67 13.33 11.95 0.23
CA GLY A 67 13.73 11.89 1.63
C GLY A 67 14.57 13.06 2.15
N ASP A 68 15.40 13.67 1.29
CA ASP A 68 16.40 14.67 1.73
C ASP A 68 16.64 15.75 0.66
N VAL A 69 15.58 16.49 0.30
CA VAL A 69 15.71 17.54 -0.72
C VAL A 69 14.84 18.75 -0.38
N ASN A 70 15.41 19.95 -0.50
CA ASN A 70 14.65 21.18 -0.67
C ASN A 70 13.68 20.98 -1.84
N LEU A 71 12.38 20.90 -1.55
CA LEU A 71 11.32 20.66 -2.53
C LEU A 71 11.23 21.84 -3.49
N LEU A 72 12.09 21.87 -4.52
CA LEU A 72 12.16 22.91 -5.55
C LEU A 72 11.35 22.55 -6.81
N GLY A 73 10.31 21.72 -6.67
CA GLY A 73 9.46 21.25 -7.77
C GLY A 73 8.02 20.97 -7.31
N VAL A 74 7.08 21.04 -8.25
CA VAL A 74 5.63 21.19 -7.98
C VAL A 74 4.92 19.88 -7.53
N ASP A 75 5.57 18.72 -7.52
CA ASP A 75 4.90 17.43 -7.26
C ASP A 75 5.66 16.50 -6.30
N TYR A 76 6.57 17.02 -5.47
CA TYR A 76 7.29 16.19 -4.50
C TYR A 76 6.64 16.21 -3.12
N ILE A 77 6.63 15.05 -2.46
CA ILE A 77 6.11 14.92 -1.10
C ILE A 77 7.24 14.58 -0.12
N ASP A 78 7.14 15.12 1.08
CA ASP A 78 8.02 14.77 2.21
C ASP A 78 7.53 13.52 2.95
N ALA A 79 8.30 13.09 3.95
CA ALA A 79 8.02 11.88 4.72
C ALA A 79 6.68 11.92 5.48
N GLU A 80 6.25 13.10 5.93
CA GLU A 80 4.99 13.25 6.67
C GLU A 80 3.79 13.19 5.72
N GLN A 81 3.92 13.80 4.54
CA GLN A 81 2.91 13.66 3.48
C GLN A 81 2.78 12.21 3.01
N LEU A 82 3.90 11.50 2.83
CA LEU A 82 3.89 10.07 2.49
C LEU A 82 3.25 9.23 3.61
N TRP A 83 3.52 9.56 4.88
CA TRP A 83 2.90 8.90 6.02
C TRP A 83 1.37 9.07 6.05
N ARG A 84 0.86 10.28 5.74
CA ARG A 84 -0.58 10.52 5.62
C ARG A 84 -1.22 9.71 4.49
N ALA A 85 -0.61 9.71 3.30
CA ALA A 85 -1.09 8.93 2.16
C ALA A 85 -1.11 7.43 2.46
N SER A 86 -0.06 6.94 3.13
CA SER A 86 0.03 5.54 3.56
C SER A 86 -1.03 5.19 4.62
N GLY A 87 -1.36 6.13 5.51
CA GLY A 87 -2.44 5.98 6.48
C GLY A 87 -3.83 5.88 5.84
N GLU A 88 -4.09 6.67 4.79
CA GLU A 88 -5.32 6.57 4.00
C GLU A 88 -5.42 5.20 3.31
N ALA A 89 -4.37 4.82 2.58
CA ALA A 89 -4.29 3.52 1.93
C ALA A 89 -4.48 2.34 2.91
N PHE A 90 -3.94 2.45 4.13
CA PHE A 90 -4.12 1.44 5.16
C PHE A 90 -5.58 1.30 5.61
N ARG A 91 -6.28 2.42 5.79
CA ARG A 91 -7.72 2.40 6.14
C ARG A 91 -8.57 1.81 5.03
N ASP A 92 -8.26 2.12 3.78
CA ASP A 92 -8.96 1.56 2.63
C ASP A 92 -8.74 0.04 2.56
N LEU A 93 -7.53 -0.44 2.80
CA LEU A 93 -7.22 -1.87 2.87
C LEU A 93 -7.99 -2.59 3.99
N LEU A 94 -8.06 -1.99 5.18
CA LEU A 94 -8.86 -2.54 6.30
C LEU A 94 -10.36 -2.53 6.00
N THR A 95 -10.85 -1.50 5.33
CA THR A 95 -12.26 -1.38 4.94
C THR A 95 -12.63 -2.47 3.93
N LEU A 96 -11.79 -2.70 2.92
CA LEU A 96 -11.97 -3.80 1.97
C LEU A 96 -11.96 -5.15 2.68
N GLN A 97 -11.01 -5.39 3.60
CA GLN A 97 -11.00 -6.63 4.38
C GLN A 97 -12.30 -6.81 5.19
N SER A 98 -12.80 -5.76 5.83
CA SER A 98 -14.05 -5.81 6.58
C SER A 98 -15.26 -6.08 5.67
N GLN A 99 -15.30 -5.53 4.46
CA GLN A 99 -16.39 -5.77 3.50
C GLN A 99 -16.38 -7.20 2.97
N LEU A 100 -15.19 -7.75 2.72
CA LEU A 100 -15.03 -9.14 2.31
C LEU A 100 -15.54 -10.09 3.41
N LEU A 101 -15.15 -9.86 4.67
CA LEU A 101 -15.61 -10.63 5.83
C LEU A 101 -17.13 -10.50 6.07
N GLY A 102 -17.68 -9.29 5.93
CA GLY A 102 -19.11 -9.05 6.12
C GLY A 102 -20.00 -9.71 5.06
N ARG A 103 -19.47 -9.95 3.86
CA ARG A 103 -20.17 -10.64 2.77
C ARG A 103 -20.19 -12.16 2.94
N GLU A 104 -19.32 -12.71 3.77
CA GLU A 104 -19.24 -14.16 4.08
C GLU A 104 -20.26 -14.59 5.15
N ALA A 105 -20.81 -13.64 5.91
CA ALA A 105 -21.74 -13.90 7.02
C ALA A 105 -23.23 -13.71 6.67
N GLY A 106 -23.56 -13.38 5.41
CA GLY A 106 -24.91 -13.05 4.93
C GLY A 106 -25.41 -13.97 3.84
#